data_AF-X0Y787-F1
#
_entry.id   AF-X0Y787-F1
#
_cell.length_a   1.000
_cell.length_b   1.000
_cell.length_c   1.000
_cell.angle_alpha   90.00
_cell.angle_beta   90.00
_cell.angle_gamma   90.00
#
_symmetry.space_group_name_H-M   'P 1'
#
loop_
_entity.id
_entity.type
_entity.pdbx_description
1 polymer ?
#
loop_
_entity_poly.entity_id
_entity_poly.type
_entity_poly.pdbx_seq_one_letter_code
_entity_poly.pdbx_strand_id
1 'polypeptide(L)'
;FGIFTAAALITSIGDGVASIMGVGLGRYHFPKKSSKTIIGYVSGFLASFGVGFFALWLFEPHITLLKMIIIALSGALVFLIIDLLSLKIDDNILNPIFCSLIMAFLYIVL
;
A
#
# COMPACT_ATOMS: atom_id res chain seq x y z
N PHE A 1 17.09 -0.58 -4.09
CA PHE A 1 16.31 -1.57 -4.88
C PHE A 1 15.07 -1.98 -4.09
N GLY A 2 15.16 -2.12 -2.77
CA GLY A 2 14.05 -2.54 -1.92
C GLY A 2 12.84 -1.61 -1.91
N ILE A 3 13.03 -0.28 -2.06
CA ILE A 3 11.88 0.66 -2.17
C ILE A 3 10.99 0.33 -3.37
N PHE A 4 11.59 0.11 -4.54
CA PHE A 4 10.86 -0.23 -5.76
C PHE A 4 10.15 -1.59 -5.61
N THR A 5 10.84 -2.58 -5.05
CA THR A 5 10.25 -3.89 -4.77
C THR A 5 9.07 -3.78 -3.80
N ALA A 6 9.22 -2.98 -2.73
CA ALA A 6 8.16 -2.74 -1.75
C ALA A 6 6.94 -2.08 -2.41
N ALA A 7 7.13 -1.06 -3.25
CA ALA A 7 6.03 -0.41 -3.96
C ALA A 7 5.34 -1.35 -4.97
N ALA A 8 6.11 -2.20 -5.67
CA ALA A 8 5.56 -3.20 -6.58
C ALA A 8 4.75 -4.28 -5.84
N LEU A 9 5.22 -4.73 -4.69
CA LEU A 9 4.51 -5.69 -3.84
C LEU A 9 3.27 -5.08 -3.19
N ILE A 10 3.33 -3.83 -2.74
CA ILE A 10 2.15 -3.09 -2.25
C ILE A 10 1.08 -3.04 -3.34
N THR A 11 1.45 -2.68 -4.56
CA THR A 11 0.49 -2.58 -5.66
C THR A 11 -0.10 -3.95 -6.03
N SER A 12 0.72 -4.98 -6.13
CA SER A 12 0.26 -6.31 -6.57
C SER A 12 -0.46 -7.08 -5.46
N ILE A 13 0.18 -7.25 -4.30
CA ILE A 13 -0.34 -8.05 -3.19
C ILE A 13 -1.34 -7.25 -2.36
N GLY A 14 -1.07 -5.97 -2.10
CA GLY A 14 -1.98 -5.11 -1.35
C GLY A 14 -3.34 -4.99 -2.03
N ASP A 15 -3.35 -4.69 -3.33
CA ASP A 15 -4.60 -4.61 -4.12
C ASP A 15 -5.28 -5.97 -4.28
N GLY A 16 -4.50 -7.02 -4.52
CA GLY A 16 -5.03 -8.39 -4.59
C GLY A 16 -5.74 -8.81 -3.30
N VAL A 17 -5.15 -8.53 -2.13
CA VAL A 17 -5.77 -8.83 -0.83
C VAL A 17 -6.99 -7.95 -0.60
N ALA A 18 -6.92 -6.64 -0.91
CA ALA A 18 -8.05 -5.72 -0.79
C ALA A 18 -9.26 -6.21 -1.59
N SER A 19 -9.03 -6.67 -2.82
CA SER A 19 -10.06 -7.19 -3.71
C SER A 19 -10.65 -8.51 -3.21
N ILE A 20 -9.82 -9.49 -2.84
CA ILE A 20 -10.28 -10.81 -2.34
C ILE A 20 -11.10 -10.66 -1.07
N MET A 21 -10.59 -9.89 -0.10
CA MET A 21 -11.26 -9.68 1.18
C MET A 21 -12.49 -8.78 1.02
N GLY A 22 -12.42 -7.80 0.11
CA GLY A 22 -13.53 -6.92 -0.20
C GLY A 22 -14.71 -7.65 -0.85
N VAL A 23 -14.46 -8.57 -1.78
CA VAL A 23 -15.50 -9.40 -2.41
C VAL A 23 -16.00 -10.50 -1.46
N GLY A 24 -15.09 -11.16 -0.74
CA GLY A 24 -15.44 -12.30 0.10
C GLY A 24 -16.15 -11.94 1.41
N LEU A 25 -15.72 -10.87 2.08
CA LEU A 25 -16.19 -10.50 3.42
C LEU A 25 -16.82 -9.11 3.48
N GLY A 26 -16.61 -8.28 2.45
CA GLY A 26 -17.08 -6.91 2.41
C GLY A 26 -18.61 -6.79 2.31
N ARG A 27 -19.23 -6.37 3.41
CA ARG A 27 -20.68 -6.05 3.44
C ARG A 27 -20.97 -4.55 3.32
N TYR A 28 -20.05 -3.73 3.79
CA TYR A 28 -20.21 -2.28 3.87
C TYR A 28 -19.36 -1.57 2.82
N HIS A 29 -20.04 -1.04 1.81
CA HIS A 29 -19.41 -0.32 0.70
C HIS A 29 -19.08 1.11 1.10
N PHE A 30 -17.90 1.57 0.73
CA PHE A 30 -17.46 2.94 0.95
C PHE A 30 -16.51 3.37 -0.17
N PRO A 31 -16.58 4.63 -0.65
CA PRO A 31 -17.74 5.52 -0.56
C PRO A 31 -19.02 4.83 -1.10
N LYS A 32 -20.22 5.24 -0.71
CA LYS A 32 -21.49 4.54 -1.07
C LYS A 32 -21.73 4.32 -2.58
N LYS A 33 -20.99 5.04 -3.44
CA LYS A 33 -21.04 4.92 -4.91
C LYS A 33 -19.94 4.03 -5.50
N SER A 34 -19.03 3.53 -4.67
CA SER A 34 -17.92 2.66 -5.05
C SER A 34 -18.29 1.19 -4.82
N SER A 35 -17.72 0.31 -5.64
CA SER A 35 -17.74 -1.15 -5.43
C SER A 35 -16.79 -1.60 -4.31
N LYS A 36 -15.94 -0.70 -3.79
CA LYS A 36 -14.99 -1.00 -2.72
C LYS A 36 -15.68 -1.02 -1.36
N THR A 37 -15.13 -1.83 -0.45
CA THR A 37 -15.70 -2.04 0.88
C THR A 37 -14.70 -1.63 1.96
N ILE A 38 -15.22 -1.30 3.15
CA ILE A 38 -14.38 -0.95 4.30
C ILE A 38 -13.41 -2.10 4.64
N ILE A 39 -13.87 -3.34 4.49
CA ILE A 39 -13.03 -4.52 4.72
C ILE A 39 -11.92 -4.61 3.65
N GLY A 40 -12.24 -4.31 2.39
CA GLY A 40 -11.24 -4.20 1.33
C GLY A 40 -10.16 -3.17 1.68
N TYR A 41 -10.55 -1.97 2.10
CA TYR A 41 -9.60 -0.92 2.50
C TYR A 41 -8.70 -1.31 3.67
N VAL A 42 -9.28 -1.83 4.75
CA VAL A 42 -8.52 -2.21 5.94
C VAL A 42 -7.57 -3.37 5.64
N SER A 43 -8.05 -4.39 4.92
CA SER A 43 -7.21 -5.54 4.55
C SER A 43 -6.11 -5.16 3.56
N GLY A 44 -6.41 -4.33 2.56
CA GLY A 44 -5.44 -3.78 1.62
C GLY A 44 -4.36 -2.94 2.30
N PHE A 45 -4.75 -2.07 3.24
CA PHE A 45 -3.80 -1.29 4.05
C PHE A 45 -2.87 -2.20 4.88
N LEU A 46 -3.43 -3.17 5.61
CA LEU A 46 -2.63 -4.08 6.44
C LEU A 46 -1.70 -4.96 5.60
N ALA A 47 -2.19 -5.47 4.46
CA ALA A 47 -1.39 -6.24 3.53
C ALA A 47 -0.25 -5.39 2.95
N SER A 48 -0.55 -4.16 2.51
CA SER A 48 0.44 -3.22 1.97
C SER A 48 1.53 -2.90 2.99
N PHE A 49 1.15 -2.63 4.24
CA PHE A 49 2.12 -2.41 5.31
C PHE A 49 3.00 -3.65 5.52
N GLY A 50 2.39 -4.83 5.62
CA GLY A 50 3.11 -6.08 5.85
C GLY A 50 4.10 -6.43 4.74
N VAL A 51 3.67 -6.38 3.47
CA VAL A 51 4.54 -6.70 2.33
C VAL A 51 5.60 -5.63 2.09
N GLY A 52 5.26 -4.35 2.32
CA GLY A 52 6.21 -3.26 2.24
C GLY A 52 7.30 -3.38 3.30
N PHE A 53 6.91 -3.64 4.56
CA PHE A 53 7.85 -3.88 5.66
C PHE A 53 8.73 -5.10 5.37
N PHE A 54 8.14 -6.22 4.96
CA PHE A 54 8.89 -7.43 4.62
C PHE A 54 9.90 -7.19 3.49
N ALA A 55 9.52 -6.46 2.45
CA ALA A 55 10.41 -6.13 1.34
C ALA A 55 11.58 -5.26 1.79
N LEU A 56 11.34 -4.24 2.61
CA LEU A 56 12.41 -3.40 3.15
C LEU A 56 13.33 -4.20 4.10
N TRP A 57 12.77 -5.08 4.93
CA TRP A 57 13.54 -5.97 5.79
C TRP A 57 14.46 -6.89 5.01
N LEU A 58 13.98 -7.43 3.88
CA LEU A 58 14.74 -8.35 3.05
C LEU A 58 15.80 -7.65 2.18
N PHE A 59 15.48 -6.49 1.61
CA PHE A 59 16.32 -5.85 0.58
C PHE A 59 17.08 -4.61 1.04
N GLU A 60 16.77 -4.06 2.21
CA GLU A 60 17.46 -2.88 2.78
C GLU A 60 17.85 -3.15 4.26
N PRO A 61 18.62 -4.21 4.56
CA PRO A 61 18.90 -4.64 5.94
C PRO A 61 19.72 -3.64 6.76
N HIS A 62 20.33 -2.64 6.11
CA HIS A 62 21.13 -1.59 6.74
C HIS A 62 20.29 -0.46 7.36
N ILE A 63 18.99 -0.35 7.05
CA ILE A 63 18.15 0.70 7.65
C ILE A 63 17.65 0.28 9.04
N THR A 64 17.49 1.27 9.92
CA THR A 64 16.97 1.00 11.27
C THR A 64 15.52 0.52 11.21
N LEU A 65 15.13 -0.30 12.19
CA LEU A 65 13.76 -0.82 12.30
C LEU A 65 12.72 0.32 12.31
N LEU A 66 13.00 1.41 13.03
CA LEU A 66 12.11 2.57 13.09
C LEU A 66 11.93 3.22 11.70
N LYS A 67 13.03 3.41 10.96
CA LYS A 67 12.99 3.96 9.60
C LYS A 67 12.19 3.05 8.66
N MET A 68 12.37 1.73 8.78
CA MET A 68 11.63 0.74 8.00
C MET A 68 10.11 0.80 8.27
N ILE A 69 9.71 0.88 9.54
CA ILE A 69 8.30 1.01 9.93
C ILE A 69 7.70 2.30 9.36
N ILE A 70 8.40 3.43 9.47
CA ILE A 70 7.92 4.72 8.96
C ILE A 70 7.71 4.66 7.43
N ILE A 71 8.68 4.14 6.70
CA ILE A 71 8.61 4.03 5.24
C ILE A 71 7.49 3.08 4.83
N ALA A 72 7.41 1.88 5.40
CA ALA A 72 6.36 0.91 5.09
C ALA A 72 4.95 1.46 5.42
N LEU A 73 4.80 2.13 6.56
CA LEU A 73 3.54 2.75 6.97
C LEU A 73 3.13 3.86 6.00
N SER A 74 4.08 4.69 5.56
CA SER A 74 3.81 5.71 4.56
C SER A 74 3.30 5.12 3.24
N GLY A 75 3.91 4.04 2.76
CA GLY A 75 3.49 3.35 1.54
C GLY A 75 2.06 2.81 1.67
N ALA A 76 1.75 2.17 2.80
CA ALA A 76 0.41 1.66 3.09
C ALA A 76 -0.64 2.77 3.19
N LEU A 77 -0.32 3.91 3.81
CA LEU A 77 -1.20 5.06 3.88
C LEU A 77 -1.46 5.67 2.50
N VAL A 78 -0.42 5.76 1.66
CA VAL A 78 -0.56 6.26 0.29
C VAL A 78 -1.45 5.34 -0.53
N PHE A 79 -1.23 4.03 -0.47
CA PHE A 79 -2.10 3.04 -1.10
C PHE A 79 -3.56 3.27 -0.68
N LEU A 80 -3.83 3.34 0.63
CA LEU A 80 -5.18 3.57 1.17
C LEU A 80 -5.78 4.90 0.68
N ILE A 81 -5.00 5.98 0.61
CA ILE A 81 -5.47 7.28 0.14
C ILE A 81 -5.86 7.20 -1.34
N ILE A 82 -5.01 6.62 -2.20
CA ILE A 82 -5.31 6.43 -3.62
C ILE A 82 -6.59 5.58 -3.78
N ASP A 83 -6.70 4.52 -3.00
CA ASP A 83 -7.81 3.58 -3.00
C ASP A 83 -9.14 4.25 -2.57
N LEU A 84 -9.08 5.18 -1.62
CA LEU A 84 -10.22 5.98 -1.16
C LEU A 84 -10.60 7.10 -2.12
N LEU A 85 -9.62 7.74 -2.77
CA LEU A 85 -9.89 8.83 -3.71
C LEU A 85 -10.63 8.35 -4.95
N SER A 86 -10.53 7.06 -5.30
CA SER A 86 -11.26 6.44 -6.42
C SER A 86 -11.16 7.29 -7.69
N LEU A 87 -9.94 7.73 -8.01
CA LEU A 87 -9.65 8.62 -9.14
C LEU A 87 -10.02 7.94 -10.47
N LYS A 88 -10.18 8.74 -11.53
CA LYS A 88 -10.47 8.21 -12.88
C LYS A 88 -9.30 7.44 -13.50
N ILE A 89 -8.11 7.53 -12.91
CA ILE A 89 -6.91 6.82 -13.34
C ILE A 89 -6.82 5.53 -12.53
N ASP A 90 -6.39 4.47 -13.20
CA ASP A 90 -6.20 3.14 -12.60
C ASP A 90 -5.26 3.19 -11.39
N ASP A 91 -5.71 2.60 -10.29
CA ASP A 91 -4.96 2.48 -9.03
C ASP A 91 -3.71 1.62 -9.20
N ASN A 92 -3.68 0.68 -10.15
CA ASN A 92 -2.49 -0.09 -10.49
C ASN A 92 -1.39 0.75 -11.14
N ILE A 93 -1.73 1.92 -11.68
CA ILE A 93 -0.75 2.89 -12.20
C ILE A 93 -0.37 3.89 -11.11
N LEU A 94 -1.36 4.39 -10.38
CA LEU A 94 -1.15 5.41 -9.35
C LEU A 94 -0.36 4.85 -8.15
N ASN A 95 -0.71 3.67 -7.66
CA ASN A 95 -0.10 3.08 -6.46
C ASN A 95 1.42 2.91 -6.59
N PRO A 96 1.97 2.29 -7.66
CA PRO A 96 3.43 2.19 -7.80
C PRO A 96 4.12 3.54 -7.82
N ILE A 97 3.54 4.54 -8.51
CA ILE A 97 4.14 5.86 -8.67
C ILE A 97 4.15 6.60 -7.33
N PHE A 98 2.98 6.77 -6.72
CA PHE A 98 2.85 7.56 -5.49
C PHE A 98 3.50 6.87 -4.29
N CYS A 99 3.36 5.54 -4.15
CA CYS A 99 4.05 4.80 -3.09
C CYS A 99 5.56 4.90 -3.26
N SER A 100 6.09 4.68 -4.47
CA SER A 100 7.54 4.79 -4.71
C SER A 100 8.07 6.19 -4.42
N LEU A 101 7.38 7.24 -4.86
CA LEU A 101 7.81 8.62 -4.64
C LEU A 101 7.89 8.98 -3.16
N ILE A 102 6.84 8.68 -2.39
CA ILE A 102 6.78 9.03 -0.97
C ILE A 102 7.75 8.17 -0.15
N MET A 103 7.81 6.87 -0.43
CA MET A 103 8.73 5.97 0.26
C MET A 103 10.19 6.30 -0.06
N ALA A 104 10.52 6.62 -1.31
CA ALA A 104 11.87 7.02 -1.70
C ALA A 104 12.28 8.36 -1.08
N PHE A 105 11.37 9.34 -1.04
CA PHE A 105 11.62 10.61 -0.37
C PHE A 105 11.95 10.41 1.12
N LEU A 106 11.12 9.63 1.83
CA LEU A 106 11.37 9.32 3.24
C LEU A 106 12.64 8.50 3.46
N TYR A 107 12.96 7.61 2.53
CA TYR A 107 14.21 6.85 2.57
C TYR A 107 15.45 7.74 2.48
N ILE A 108 15.39 8.85 1.73
CA ILE A 108 16.51 9.80 1.55
C ILE A 108 16.62 10.76 2.75
N VAL A 109 15.49 11.21 3.30
CA VAL A 109 15.47 12.25 4.34
C VAL A 109 15.69 11.71 5.75
N LEU A 110 15.20 10.51 6.05
CA LEU A 110 15.43 9.81 7.32
C LEU A 110 16.73 9.01 7.30
#